data_AF-A0A7X7J3U2-F1
#
_entry.id   AF-A0A7X7J3U2-F1
#
_cell.length_a   1.000
_cell.length_b   1.000
_cell.length_c   1.000
_cell.angle_alpha   90.00
_cell.angle_beta   90.00
_cell.angle_gamma   90.00
#
_symmetry.space_group_name_H-M   'P 1'
#
loop_
_entity.id
_entity.type
_entity.pdbx_description
1 polymer ?
#
loop_
_entity_poly.entity_id
_entity_poly.type
_entity_poly.pdbx_seq_one_letter_code
_entity_poly.pdbx_strand_id
1 'polypeptide(L)'
;LSDAGIFSVYAASDTKNIERITDLIYKEMHKLQTLKLGTLQLHRTHLQLIGQTCITYESNLNEMLSIGKNHLIYKEVEPIDCIIKRIESITASDLIELARDLFNKESLSTLLFKK
;
A
#
# COMPACT_ATOMS: atom_id res chain seq x y z
N LEU A 1 -4.90 -1.79 -17.51
CA LEU A 1 -3.95 -1.65 -16.38
C LEU A 1 -3.44 -3.04 -16.00
N SER A 2 -2.61 -3.65 -16.84
CA SER A 2 -1.93 -4.92 -16.51
C SER A 2 -0.42 -4.74 -16.30
N ASP A 3 0.15 -3.61 -16.72
CA ASP A 3 1.61 -3.49 -16.88
C ASP A 3 2.24 -2.52 -15.88
N ALA A 4 1.45 -1.65 -15.23
CA ALA A 4 1.94 -0.65 -14.29
C ALA A 4 0.92 -0.36 -13.18
N GLY A 5 1.44 0.02 -12.01
CA GLY A 5 0.68 0.51 -10.85
C GLY A 5 1.18 1.88 -10.38
N ILE A 6 0.38 2.55 -9.54
CA ILE A 6 0.72 3.87 -8.98
C ILE A 6 0.62 3.78 -7.46
N PHE A 7 1.66 4.25 -6.77
CA PHE A 7 1.61 4.58 -5.35
C PHE A 7 1.69 6.11 -5.22
N SER A 8 0.82 6.70 -4.40
CA SER A 8 0.77 8.14 -4.21
C SER A 8 0.34 8.51 -2.80
N VAL A 9 0.91 9.59 -2.25
CA VAL A 9 0.42 10.22 -1.03
C VAL A 9 -0.44 11.42 -1.42
N TYR A 10 -1.67 11.45 -0.91
CA TYR A 10 -2.59 12.59 -1.07
C TYR A 10 -2.62 13.40 0.23
N ALA A 11 -2.40 14.71 0.13
CA ALA A 11 -2.43 15.63 1.26
C ALA A 11 -3.14 16.93 0.92
N ALA A 12 -3.91 17.46 1.87
CA ALA A 12 -4.63 18.73 1.76
C ALA A 12 -4.48 19.53 3.06
N SER A 13 -4.17 20.83 2.96
CA SER A 13 -4.01 21.73 4.11
C SER A 13 -4.07 23.20 3.70
N ASP A 14 -4.04 24.10 4.68
CA ASP A 14 -3.87 25.53 4.45
C ASP A 14 -2.56 25.82 3.70
N THR A 15 -2.57 26.84 2.84
CA THR A 15 -1.42 27.23 2.00
C THR A 15 -0.13 27.42 2.79
N LYS A 16 -0.21 27.99 4.00
CA LYS A 16 0.92 28.21 4.91
C LYS A 16 1.62 26.92 5.39
N ASN A 17 0.92 25.78 5.38
CA ASN A 17 1.42 24.51 5.90
C ASN A 17 1.91 23.56 4.81
N ILE A 18 1.70 23.90 3.54
CA ILE A 18 2.00 23.01 2.41
C ILE A 18 3.46 22.56 2.41
N GLU A 19 4.41 23.49 2.57
CA GLU A 19 5.84 23.16 2.58
C GLU A 19 6.19 22.23 3.72
N ARG A 20 5.69 22.53 4.93
CA ARG A 20 5.89 21.68 6.10
C ARG A 20 5.36 20.26 5.88
N ILE A 21 4.20 20.10 5.26
CA ILE A 21 3.60 18.79 4.98
C ILE A 21 4.42 18.04 3.94
N THR A 22 4.83 18.71 2.86
CA THR A 22 5.70 18.13 1.83
C THR A 22 7.01 17.61 2.45
N ASP A 23 7.64 18.38 3.33
CA ASP A 23 8.85 17.97 4.04
C ASP A 23 8.63 16.75 4.94
N LEU A 24 7.48 16.70 5.64
CA LEU A 24 7.11 15.55 6.46
C LEU A 24 6.89 14.28 5.62
N ILE A 25 6.24 14.40 4.46
CA ILE A 25 6.04 13.27 3.55
C ILE A 25 7.39 12.69 3.10
N TYR A 26 8.30 13.53 2.61
CA TYR A 26 9.63 13.07 2.21
C TYR A 26 10.43 12.49 3.37
N LYS A 27 10.31 13.08 4.57
CA LYS A 27 10.96 12.55 5.78
C LYS A 27 10.46 11.15 6.13
N GLU A 28 9.16 10.90 6.10
CA GLU A 28 8.60 9.57 6.39
C GLU A 28 8.94 8.56 5.29
N MET A 29 8.91 8.95 4.01
CA MET A 29 9.39 8.10 2.91
C MET A 29 10.85 7.70 3.11
N HIS A 30 11.72 8.65 3.48
CA HIS A 30 13.13 8.35 3.75
C HIS A 30 13.32 7.43 4.96
N LYS A 31 12.49 7.55 6.00
CA LYS A 31 12.51 6.61 7.12
C LYS A 31 12.16 5.19 6.67
N LEU A 32 11.16 5.03 5.79
CA LEU A 32 10.80 3.71 5.26
C LEU A 32 11.95 3.06 4.47
N GLN A 33 12.87 3.85 3.92
CA GLN A 33 14.08 3.36 3.21
C GLN A 33 15.25 2.98 4.13
N THR A 34 15.28 3.55 5.35
CA THR A 34 16.47 3.51 6.23
C THR A 34 16.23 2.79 7.54
N LEU A 35 14.97 2.67 7.98
CA LEU A 35 14.59 2.07 9.24
C LEU A 35 13.58 0.94 9.02
N LYS A 36 13.96 -0.28 9.39
CA LYS A 36 13.04 -1.43 9.37
C LYS A 36 11.90 -1.21 10.38
N LEU A 37 10.70 -1.64 10.00
CA LEU A 37 9.56 -1.69 10.91
C LEU A 37 9.89 -2.58 12.12
N GLY A 38 9.50 -2.13 13.31
CA GLY A 38 9.57 -2.95 14.51
C GLY A 38 8.58 -4.12 14.42
N THR A 39 8.86 -5.20 15.16
CA THR A 39 8.01 -6.41 15.16
C THR A 39 6.54 -6.11 15.48
N LEU A 40 6.28 -5.26 16.48
CA LEU A 40 4.93 -4.83 16.85
C LEU A 40 4.26 -3.98 15.75
N GLN A 41 5.02 -3.13 15.06
CA GLN A 41 4.47 -2.31 13.97
C GLN A 41 4.09 -3.19 12.79
N LEU A 42 4.99 -4.10 12.37
CA LEU A 42 4.74 -5.03 11.27
C LEU A 42 3.50 -5.90 11.56
N HIS A 43 3.43 -6.47 12.77
CA HIS A 43 2.27 -7.27 13.18
C HIS A 43 0.97 -6.48 13.13
N ARG A 44 0.95 -5.24 13.63
CA ARG A 44 -0.23 -4.36 13.56
C ARG A 44 -0.62 -4.03 12.12
N THR A 45 0.36 -3.79 11.25
CA THR A 45 0.11 -3.55 9.82
C THR A 45 -0.49 -4.77 9.13
N HIS A 46 -0.01 -5.98 9.42
CA HIS A 46 -0.61 -7.22 8.91
C HIS A 46 -2.07 -7.34 9.33
N LEU A 47 -2.36 -7.18 10.63
CA LEU A 47 -3.73 -7.23 11.15
C LEU A 47 -4.64 -6.18 10.50
N GLN A 48 -4.14 -4.96 10.29
CA GLN A 48 -4.90 -3.90 9.61
C GLN A 48 -5.25 -4.29 8.18
N LEU A 49 -4.28 -4.82 7.42
CA LEU A 49 -4.49 -5.21 6.03
C LEU A 49 -5.41 -6.43 5.90
N ILE A 50 -5.25 -7.42 6.78
CA ILE A 50 -6.14 -8.60 6.86
C ILE A 50 -7.56 -8.14 7.18
N GLY A 51 -7.75 -7.27 8.18
CA GLY A 51 -9.07 -6.75 8.55
C GLY A 51 -9.78 -6.05 7.40
N GLN A 52 -9.08 -5.17 6.68
CA GLN A 52 -9.64 -4.50 5.49
C GLN A 52 -9.98 -5.47 4.36
N THR A 53 -9.15 -6.51 4.17
CA THR A 53 -9.38 -7.56 3.18
C THR A 53 -10.65 -8.34 3.53
N CYS A 54 -10.79 -8.80 4.78
CA CYS A 54 -11.96 -9.54 5.24
C CYS A 54 -13.26 -8.73 5.08
N ILE A 55 -13.27 -7.46 5.50
CA ILE A 55 -14.44 -6.56 5.34
C ILE A 55 -14.85 -6.45 3.87
N THR A 56 -13.86 -6.38 2.96
CA THR A 56 -14.15 -6.30 1.52
C THR A 56 -14.80 -7.58 0.99
N TYR A 57 -14.40 -8.73 1.55
CA TYR A 57 -14.89 -10.06 1.20
C TYR A 57 -16.28 -10.41 1.77
N GLU A 58 -16.72 -9.77 2.87
CA GLU A 58 -18.07 -10.00 3.43
C GLU A 58 -19.21 -9.61 2.47
N SER A 59 -18.93 -8.79 1.47
CA SER A 59 -19.89 -8.47 0.43
C SER A 59 -19.96 -9.61 -0.60
N ASN A 60 -21.05 -10.38 -0.57
CA ASN A 60 -21.37 -11.41 -1.59
C ASN A 60 -21.28 -10.88 -3.04
N LEU A 61 -21.53 -9.58 -3.24
CA LEU A 61 -21.36 -8.91 -4.54
C LEU A 61 -19.87 -8.78 -4.91
N ASN A 62 -19.02 -8.39 -3.96
CA ASN A 62 -17.56 -8.31 -4.18
C ASN A 62 -16.96 -9.70 -4.37
N GLU A 63 -17.45 -10.70 -3.64
CA GLU A 63 -17.05 -12.09 -3.80
C GLU A 63 -17.39 -12.60 -5.21
N MET A 64 -18.63 -12.39 -5.68
CA MET A 64 -19.05 -12.78 -7.03
C MET A 64 -18.26 -12.04 -8.12
N LEU A 65 -18.00 -10.74 -7.96
CA LEU A 65 -17.19 -9.95 -8.90
C LEU A 65 -15.72 -10.39 -8.91
N SER A 66 -15.16 -10.72 -7.74
CA SER A 66 -13.80 -11.26 -7.60
C SER A 66 -13.67 -12.62 -8.29
N ILE A 67 -14.63 -13.53 -8.07
CA ILE A 67 -14.72 -14.83 -8.75
C ILE A 67 -14.81 -14.64 -10.26
N GLY A 68 -15.71 -13.77 -10.74
CA GLY A 68 -15.87 -13.51 -12.17
C GLY A 68 -14.60 -12.96 -12.83
N LYS A 69 -13.94 -11.99 -12.18
CA LYS A 69 -12.67 -11.42 -12.65
C LYS A 69 -11.55 -12.45 -12.65
N ASN A 70 -11.40 -13.23 -11.58
CA ASN A 70 -10.37 -14.25 -11.46
C ASN A 70 -10.59 -15.39 -12.48
N HIS A 71 -11.83 -15.79 -12.74
CA HIS A 71 -12.13 -16.77 -13.78
C HIS A 71 -11.76 -16.27 -15.18
N LEU A 72 -12.02 -15.00 -15.49
CA LEU A 72 -11.67 -14.39 -16.77
C LEU A 72 -10.16 -14.23 -16.99
N ILE A 73 -9.39 -13.97 -15.93
CA ILE A 73 -7.96 -13.65 -16.04
C ILE A 73 -7.07 -14.88 -15.75
N TYR A 74 -7.40 -15.66 -14.73
CA TYR A 74 -6.52 -16.66 -14.14
C TYR A 74 -7.10 -18.08 -14.10
N LYS A 75 -8.37 -18.28 -14.54
CA LYS A 75 -9.12 -19.56 -14.53
C LYS A 75 -9.30 -20.23 -13.15
N GLU A 76 -8.74 -19.68 -12.07
CA GLU A 76 -8.84 -20.21 -10.71
C GLU A 76 -9.29 -19.13 -9.72
N VAL A 77 -10.07 -19.55 -8.71
CA VAL A 77 -10.48 -18.69 -7.60
C VAL A 77 -9.54 -18.99 -6.42
N GLU A 78 -8.64 -18.05 -6.10
CA GLU A 78 -7.76 -18.17 -4.94
C GLU A 78 -8.57 -17.94 -3.64
N PRO A 79 -8.54 -18.86 -2.65
CA PRO A 79 -9.22 -18.66 -1.36
C PRO A 79 -8.64 -17.47 -0.57
N ILE A 80 -9.48 -16.82 0.25
CA ILE A 80 -9.05 -15.71 1.10
C ILE A 80 -7.90 -16.11 2.05
N ASP A 81 -7.86 -17.36 2.51
CA ASP A 81 -6.78 -17.90 3.35
C ASP A 81 -5.40 -17.82 2.66
N CYS A 82 -5.34 -17.98 1.33
CA CYS A 82 -4.09 -17.83 0.59
C CYS A 82 -3.65 -16.36 0.56
N ILE A 83 -4.59 -15.42 0.42
CA ILE A 83 -4.30 -13.98 0.48
C ILE A 83 -3.79 -13.60 1.87
N ILE A 84 -4.43 -14.10 2.94
CA ILE A 84 -4.01 -13.87 4.33
C ILE A 84 -2.58 -14.38 4.55
N LYS A 85 -2.29 -15.62 4.14
CA LYS A 85 -0.93 -16.20 4.25
C LYS A 85 0.11 -15.37 3.50
N ARG A 86 -0.22 -14.85 2.31
CA ARG A 86 0.66 -13.96 1.54
C ARG A 86 0.95 -12.67 2.30
N ILE A 87 -0.07 -12.04 2.88
CA ILE A 87 0.11 -10.84 3.73
C ILE A 87 1.02 -11.16 4.91
N GLU A 88 0.77 -12.25 5.62
CA GLU A 88 1.56 -12.64 6.81
C GLU A 88 3.00 -13.02 6.49
N SER A 89 3.27 -13.50 5.26
CA SER A 89 4.61 -13.85 4.81
C SER A 89 5.54 -12.66 4.56
N ILE A 90 4.99 -11.44 4.48
CA ILE A 90 5.75 -10.22 4.23
C ILE A 90 6.62 -9.90 5.45
N THR A 91 7.90 -9.66 5.23
CA THR A 91 8.85 -9.31 6.28
C THR A 91 9.18 -7.83 6.27
N ALA A 92 9.71 -7.33 7.40
CA ALA A 92 10.25 -5.97 7.46
C ALA A 92 11.44 -5.75 6.50
N SER A 93 12.11 -6.81 6.07
CA SER A 93 13.19 -6.74 5.06
C SER A 93 12.61 -6.47 3.67
N ASP A 94 11.54 -7.18 3.30
CA ASP A 94 10.89 -6.99 1.99
C ASP A 94 10.37 -5.56 1.84
N LEU A 95 9.80 -5.00 2.93
CA LEU A 95 9.27 -3.63 2.93
C LEU A 95 10.37 -2.57 2.77
N ILE A 96 11.51 -2.71 3.44
CA ILE A 96 12.60 -1.71 3.33
C ILE A 96 13.30 -1.81 1.97
N GLU A 97 13.43 -3.01 1.40
CA GLU A 97 13.98 -3.21 0.05
C GLU A 97 13.07 -2.56 -0.99
N LEU A 98 11.76 -2.85 -0.94
CA LEU A 98 10.79 -2.22 -1.83
C LEU A 98 10.73 -0.70 -1.67
N ALA A 99 10.82 -0.18 -0.43
CA ALA A 99 10.80 1.26 -0.18
C ALA A 99 12.00 1.99 -0.80
N ARG A 100 13.18 1.35 -0.83
CA ARG A 100 14.38 1.93 -1.47
C ARG A 100 14.20 2.09 -2.97
N ASP A 101 13.55 1.12 -3.60
CA ASP A 101 13.29 1.15 -5.04
C ASP A 101 12.18 2.15 -5.39
N LEU A 102 11.09 2.18 -4.61
CA LEU A 102 9.91 2.99 -4.93
C LEU A 102 10.03 4.46 -4.53
N PHE A 103 10.69 4.78 -3.41
CA PHE A 103 10.68 6.13 -2.83
C PHE A 103 11.94 6.94 -3.14
N ASN A 104 12.65 6.60 -4.20
CA ASN A 104 13.74 7.46 -4.68
C ASN A 104 13.17 8.83 -5.06
N LYS A 105 13.67 9.90 -4.43
CA LYS A 105 13.19 11.26 -4.62
C LYS A 105 13.29 11.72 -6.08
N GLU A 106 14.28 11.23 -6.82
CA GLU A 106 14.50 11.61 -8.22
C GLU A 106 13.46 11.00 -9.17
N SER A 107 12.80 9.90 -8.78
CA SER A 107 11.76 9.24 -9.57
C SER A 107 10.34 9.62 -9.16
N LEU A 108 10.16 10.46 -8.13
CA LEU A 108 8.85 10.87 -7.63
C LEU A 108 8.31 12.10 -8.40
N SER A 109 7.05 12.02 -8.82
CA SER A 109 6.31 13.15 -9.38
C SER A 109 5.42 13.80 -8.32
N THR A 110 5.34 15.13 -8.31
CA THR A 110 4.50 15.89 -7.38
C THR A 110 3.58 16.83 -8.15
N LEU A 111 2.28 16.82 -7.81
CA LEU A 111 1.30 17.78 -8.29
C LEU A 111 0.81 18.63 -7.11
N LEU A 112 0.98 19.94 -7.21
CA LEU A 112 0.65 20.87 -6.13
C LEU A 112 -0.27 21.98 -6.64
N PHE A 113 -1.46 22.07 -6.04
CA PHE A 113 -2.40 23.16 -6.28
C PHE A 113 -2.26 24.22 -5.19
N LYS A 114 -1.65 25.36 -5.55
CA LYS A 114 -1.61 26.56 -4.71
C LYS A 114 -2.45 27.65 -5.40
N LYS A 115 -3.34 28.29 -4.64
CA LYS A 115 -4.13 29.45 -5.09
C LYS A 115 -3.40 30.73 -4.74
#